data_AF-A0A657B1Z1-F1
#
_entry.id   AF-A0A657B1Z1-F1
#
_cell.length_a   1.000
_cell.length_b   1.000
_cell.length_c   1.000
_cell.angle_alpha   90.00
_cell.angle_beta   90.00
_cell.angle_gamma   90.00
#
_symmetry.space_group_name_H-M   'P 1'
#
loop_
_entity.id
_entity.type
_entity.pdbx_description
1 polymer ?
#
loop_
_entity_poly.entity_id
_entity_poly.type
_entity_poly.pdbx_seq_one_letter_code
_entity_poly.pdbx_strand_id
1 'polypeptide(L)'
;MLAPASMIKVIPEERLKAWGMDLDLMREHVKLLKADMSAFSHVREVFVADEDRAQPTDPDLMIYSGGFFSPQDKAQLTSLRNMPPEELEDAQFAFQDSRLDEMLFRYKARNYPEVLNSEEREKWSQHCMARLLGGENGYLNFDAFAKDLQAAAQGVEHGSDKAFLLEEIQLYAESIYPY
;
A
#
# COMPACT_ATOMS: atom_id res chain seq x y z
N MET A 1 5.14 -15.11 -17.61
CA MET A 1 4.64 -16.22 -18.45
C MET A 1 5.59 -17.38 -18.33
N LEU A 2 5.09 -18.60 -18.20
CA LEU A 2 5.90 -19.82 -18.17
C LEU A 2 5.73 -20.57 -19.49
N ALA A 3 6.82 -21.12 -20.03
CA ALA A 3 6.82 -21.92 -21.25
C ALA A 3 7.61 -23.22 -20.99
N PRO A 4 7.17 -24.37 -21.53
CA PRO A 4 7.90 -25.61 -21.34
C PRO A 4 9.33 -25.54 -21.89
N ALA A 5 10.28 -26.18 -21.19
CA ALA A 5 11.70 -26.16 -21.55
C ALA A 5 11.99 -26.69 -22.98
N SER A 6 11.07 -27.48 -23.55
CA SER A 6 11.17 -27.93 -24.94
C SER A 6 11.12 -26.78 -25.95
N MET A 7 10.53 -25.63 -25.61
CA MET A 7 10.52 -24.44 -26.47
C MET A 7 11.92 -23.85 -26.68
N ILE A 8 12.90 -24.14 -25.83
CA ILE A 8 14.28 -23.69 -26.05
C ILE A 8 14.81 -24.22 -27.40
N LYS A 9 14.34 -25.39 -27.85
CA LYS A 9 14.72 -25.99 -29.13
C LYS A 9 14.21 -25.22 -30.35
N VAL A 10 13.17 -24.38 -30.20
CA VAL A 10 12.64 -23.56 -31.28
C VAL A 10 13.27 -22.16 -31.35
N ILE A 11 14.14 -21.84 -30.37
CA ILE A 11 14.84 -20.56 -30.32
C ILE A 11 16.15 -20.69 -31.10
N PRO A 12 16.43 -19.81 -32.09
CA PRO A 12 17.69 -19.84 -32.83
C PRO A 12 18.91 -19.70 -31.90
N GLU A 13 19.99 -20.44 -32.18
CA GLU A 13 21.20 -20.45 -31.35
C GLU A 13 21.85 -19.06 -31.20
N GLU A 14 21.82 -18.25 -32.26
CA GLU A 14 22.31 -16.87 -32.22
C GLU A 14 21.59 -16.02 -31.17
N ARG A 15 20.29 -16.26 -31.00
CA ARG A 15 19.46 -15.56 -30.01
C ARG A 15 19.74 -16.05 -28.60
N LEU A 16 19.94 -17.37 -28.42
CA LEU A 16 20.35 -17.93 -27.13
C LEU A 16 21.72 -17.39 -26.69
N LYS A 17 22.68 -17.27 -27.61
CA LYS A 17 23.98 -16.66 -27.36
C LYS A 17 23.87 -15.17 -27.04
N ALA A 18 23.05 -14.42 -27.77
CA ALA A 18 22.81 -13.01 -27.50
C ALA A 18 22.17 -12.77 -26.12
N TRP A 19 21.40 -13.72 -25.59
CA TRP A 19 20.85 -13.68 -24.24
C TRP A 19 21.78 -14.25 -23.16
N GLY A 20 22.97 -14.73 -23.53
CA GLY A 20 23.91 -15.34 -22.59
C GLY A 20 23.41 -16.65 -21.99
N MET A 21 22.53 -17.38 -22.68
CA MET A 21 22.01 -18.66 -22.21
C MET A 21 22.99 -19.80 -22.53
N ASP A 22 23.73 -20.25 -21.52
CA ASP A 22 24.53 -21.47 -21.59
C ASP A 22 23.69 -22.70 -21.22
N LEU A 23 23.27 -23.43 -22.25
CA LEU A 23 22.39 -24.60 -22.08
C LEU A 23 23.08 -25.76 -21.36
N ASP A 24 24.39 -25.90 -21.48
CA ASP A 24 25.12 -27.01 -20.87
C ASP A 24 25.31 -26.74 -19.37
N LEU A 25 25.69 -25.51 -19.01
CA LEU A 25 25.75 -25.08 -17.62
C LEU A 25 24.39 -25.19 -16.92
N MET A 26 23.31 -24.77 -17.59
CA MET A 26 21.94 -24.92 -17.06
C MET A 26 21.58 -26.40 -16.80
N ARG A 27 21.98 -27.32 -17.70
CA ARG A 27 21.76 -28.77 -17.50
C ARG A 27 22.57 -29.31 -16.33
N GLU A 28 23.80 -28.85 -16.14
CA GLU A 28 24.63 -29.22 -14.99
C GLU A 28 23.99 -28.75 -13.68
N HIS A 29 23.57 -27.49 -13.60
CA HIS A 29 22.86 -26.97 -12.42
C HIS A 29 21.58 -27.75 -12.12
N VAL A 30 20.79 -28.10 -13.14
CA VAL A 30 19.59 -28.93 -12.95
C VAL A 30 19.94 -30.33 -12.42
N LYS A 31 21.03 -30.95 -12.89
CA LYS A 31 21.49 -32.25 -12.38
C LYS A 31 21.89 -32.14 -10.90
N LEU A 32 22.64 -31.10 -10.53
CA LEU A 32 23.06 -30.85 -9.16
C LEU A 32 21.84 -30.67 -8.23
N LEU A 33 20.88 -29.83 -8.62
CA LEU A 33 19.65 -29.59 -7.84
C LEU A 33 18.78 -30.86 -7.71
N LYS A 34 18.78 -31.74 -8.71
CA LYS A 34 18.06 -33.03 -8.64
C LYS A 34 18.77 -34.07 -7.80
N ALA A 35 20.11 -34.01 -7.73
CA ALA A 35 20.89 -34.95 -6.93
C ALA A 35 20.74 -34.68 -5.44
N ASP A 36 20.56 -33.42 -5.06
CA ASP A 36 20.33 -33.01 -3.67
C ASP A 36 19.16 -32.01 -3.56
N MET A 37 18.00 -32.57 -3.23
CA MET A 37 16.79 -31.77 -3.03
C MET A 37 16.77 -31.05 -1.67
N SER A 38 17.74 -31.28 -0.77
CA SER A 38 17.84 -30.57 0.51
C SER A 38 18.14 -29.07 0.31
N ALA A 39 18.70 -28.68 -0.83
CA ALA A 39 18.83 -27.28 -1.20
C ALA A 39 17.48 -26.53 -1.19
N PHE A 40 16.37 -27.21 -1.50
CA PHE A 40 15.03 -26.58 -1.49
C PHE A 40 14.50 -26.28 -0.08
N SER A 41 14.94 -27.00 0.95
CA SER A 41 14.56 -26.66 2.34
C SER A 41 15.19 -25.34 2.77
N HIS A 42 16.45 -25.11 2.40
CA HIS A 42 17.15 -23.85 2.67
C HIS A 42 16.47 -22.66 1.95
N VAL A 43 16.01 -22.86 0.71
CA VAL A 43 15.24 -21.82 0.00
C VAL A 43 13.96 -21.50 0.78
N ARG A 44 13.24 -22.51 1.27
CA ARG A 44 12.05 -22.29 2.08
C ARG A 44 12.37 -21.48 3.33
N GLU A 45 13.45 -21.80 4.04
CA GLU A 45 13.89 -21.08 5.24
C GLU A 45 14.17 -19.59 4.98
N VAL A 46 14.77 -19.25 3.83
CA VAL A 46 14.98 -17.84 3.42
C VAL A 46 13.66 -17.08 3.22
N PHE A 47 12.59 -17.76 2.81
CA PHE A 47 11.27 -17.16 2.60
C PHE A 47 10.31 -17.31 3.78
N VAL A 48 10.70 -18.01 4.86
CA VAL A 48 9.96 -17.92 6.12
C VAL A 48 10.18 -16.49 6.62
N ALA A 49 9.07 -15.75 6.71
CA ALA A 49 9.10 -14.32 6.97
C ALA A 49 9.91 -14.00 8.23
N ASP A 50 10.72 -12.95 8.11
CA ASP A 50 11.44 -12.34 9.20
C ASP A 50 10.41 -11.67 10.14
N GLU A 51 10.11 -12.31 11.28
CA GLU A 51 9.22 -11.73 12.31
C GLU A 51 9.79 -10.41 12.88
N ASP A 52 11.07 -10.12 12.61
CA ASP A 52 11.76 -8.90 13.05
C ASP A 52 11.38 -7.64 12.26
N ARG A 53 10.56 -7.76 11.20
CA ARG A 53 10.03 -6.57 10.51
C ARG A 53 8.92 -5.94 11.35
N ALA A 54 9.14 -4.68 11.75
CA ALA A 54 8.13 -3.85 12.37
C ALA A 54 6.84 -3.90 11.55
N GLN A 55 5.78 -4.45 12.13
CA GLN A 55 4.49 -4.55 11.48
C GLN A 55 3.83 -3.16 11.50
N PRO A 56 3.24 -2.72 10.38
CA PRO A 56 2.49 -1.48 10.38
C PRO A 56 1.31 -1.62 11.35
N THR A 57 1.12 -0.59 12.18
CA THR A 57 -0.04 -0.48 13.09
C THR A 57 -1.19 0.31 12.45
N ASP A 58 -0.92 0.99 11.34
CA ASP A 58 -1.93 1.75 10.61
C ASP A 58 -2.75 0.84 9.68
N PRO A 59 -4.08 0.73 9.86
CA PRO A 59 -4.94 -0.08 8.99
C PRO A 59 -4.82 0.26 7.50
N ASP A 60 -4.53 1.51 7.13
CA ASP A 60 -4.31 1.92 5.73
C ASP A 60 -3.07 1.21 5.12
N LEU A 61 -2.11 0.75 5.94
CA LEU A 61 -0.89 0.05 5.55
C LEU A 61 -0.96 -1.47 5.78
N MET A 62 -2.06 -1.98 6.33
CA MET A 62 -2.21 -3.38 6.77
C MET A 62 -2.98 -4.26 5.77
N ILE A 63 -3.02 -3.92 4.48
CA ILE A 63 -3.79 -4.70 3.48
C ILE A 63 -3.36 -6.18 3.40
N TYR A 64 -2.07 -6.46 3.61
CA TYR A 64 -1.51 -7.82 3.64
C TYR A 64 -1.13 -8.30 5.05
N SER A 65 -1.36 -7.47 6.07
CA SER A 65 -1.08 -7.80 7.47
C SER A 65 -2.33 -8.37 8.13
N GLY A 66 -2.20 -9.30 9.09
CA GLY A 66 -3.36 -9.91 9.76
C GLY A 66 -4.19 -10.89 8.93
N GLY A 67 -3.81 -11.16 7.67
CA GLY A 67 -4.48 -12.14 6.80
C GLY A 67 -5.77 -11.62 6.17
N PHE A 68 -6.55 -12.55 5.60
CA PHE A 68 -7.81 -12.23 4.94
C PHE A 68 -8.95 -12.12 5.95
N PHE A 69 -9.86 -11.17 5.72
CA PHE A 69 -11.08 -11.04 6.51
C PHE A 69 -11.92 -12.32 6.51
N SER A 70 -12.56 -12.59 7.66
CA SER A 70 -13.44 -13.73 7.83
C SER A 70 -14.68 -13.62 6.93
N PRO A 71 -15.38 -14.75 6.63
CA PRO A 71 -16.65 -14.70 5.92
C PRO A 71 -17.72 -13.84 6.63
N GLN A 72 -17.69 -13.79 7.96
CA GLN A 72 -18.60 -12.98 8.76
C GLN A 72 -18.31 -11.48 8.56
N ASP A 73 -17.06 -11.06 8.69
CA ASP A 73 -16.67 -9.67 8.48
C ASP A 73 -16.98 -9.22 7.04
N LYS A 74 -16.74 -10.09 6.04
CA LYS A 74 -17.09 -9.81 4.64
C LYS A 74 -18.59 -9.58 4.44
N ALA A 75 -19.44 -10.34 5.14
CA ALA A 75 -20.89 -10.16 5.07
C ALA A 75 -21.30 -8.82 5.72
N GLN A 76 -20.74 -8.49 6.90
CA GLN A 76 -20.96 -7.20 7.55
C GLN A 76 -20.52 -6.02 6.69
N LEU A 77 -19.31 -6.07 6.11
CA LEU A 77 -18.80 -5.04 5.18
C LEU A 77 -19.67 -4.90 3.91
N THR A 78 -20.28 -5.98 3.45
CA THR A 78 -21.20 -5.93 2.32
C THR A 78 -22.50 -5.25 2.71
N SER A 79 -23.06 -5.56 3.88
CA SER A 79 -24.23 -4.85 4.41
C SER A 79 -23.94 -3.36 4.58
N LEU A 80 -22.79 -3.04 5.19
CA LEU A 80 -22.35 -1.68 5.47
C LEU A 80 -22.28 -0.81 4.21
N ARG A 81 -21.66 -1.31 3.14
CA ARG A 81 -21.54 -0.57 1.87
C ARG A 81 -22.87 -0.33 1.15
N ASN A 82 -23.91 -1.07 1.51
CA ASN A 82 -25.25 -0.92 0.94
C ASN A 82 -26.17 -0.06 1.83
N MET A 83 -25.73 0.32 3.04
CA MET A 83 -26.50 1.21 3.90
C MET A 83 -26.47 2.64 3.37
N PRO A 84 -27.57 3.41 3.50
CA PRO A 84 -27.56 4.83 3.26
C PRO A 84 -26.69 5.55 4.32
N PRO A 85 -26.06 6.69 3.98
CA PRO A 85 -25.17 7.41 4.90
C PRO A 85 -25.82 7.73 6.25
N GLU A 86 -27.07 8.20 6.26
CA GLU A 86 -27.86 8.48 7.46
C GLU A 86 -28.00 7.30 8.43
N GLU A 87 -27.91 6.05 7.97
CA GLU A 87 -27.94 4.87 8.86
C GLU A 87 -26.56 4.56 9.47
N LEU A 88 -25.47 5.14 8.95
CA LEU A 88 -24.10 4.91 9.45
C LEU A 88 -23.81 5.61 10.78
N GLU A 89 -24.64 6.55 11.21
CA GLU A 89 -24.48 7.26 12.49
C GLU A 89 -24.63 6.28 13.67
N ASP A 90 -25.71 5.50 13.67
CA ASP A 90 -26.08 4.57 14.74
C ASP A 90 -25.69 3.10 14.46
N ALA A 91 -25.10 2.82 13.29
CA ALA A 91 -24.76 1.46 12.90
C ALA A 91 -23.66 0.86 13.79
N GLN A 92 -24.01 -0.19 14.53
CA GLN A 92 -23.07 -0.97 15.33
C GLN A 92 -22.64 -2.24 14.59
N PHE A 93 -21.34 -2.35 14.34
CA PHE A 93 -20.73 -3.55 13.79
C PHE A 93 -19.89 -4.24 14.85
N ALA A 94 -19.97 -5.57 14.88
CA ALA A 94 -19.14 -6.41 15.72
C ALA A 94 -18.19 -7.19 14.82
N PHE A 95 -17.10 -6.54 14.43
CA PHE A 95 -16.06 -7.13 13.61
C PHE A 95 -15.19 -8.08 14.43
N GLN A 96 -14.74 -9.17 13.81
CA GLN A 96 -13.72 -10.03 14.41
C GLN A 96 -12.31 -9.48 14.18
N ASP A 97 -12.11 -8.83 13.02
CA ASP A 97 -10.84 -8.26 12.65
C ASP A 97 -10.67 -6.86 13.25
N SER A 98 -9.67 -6.72 14.14
CA SER A 98 -9.36 -5.47 14.86
C SER A 98 -9.07 -4.26 13.95
N ARG A 99 -8.75 -4.46 12.67
CA ARG A 99 -8.53 -3.35 11.72
C ARG A 99 -9.84 -2.64 11.36
N LEU A 100 -10.95 -3.36 11.36
CA LEU A 100 -12.19 -2.90 10.73
C LEU A 100 -12.89 -1.77 11.49
N ASP A 101 -12.76 -1.70 12.82
CA ASP A 101 -13.34 -0.61 13.61
C ASP A 101 -12.73 0.74 13.22
N GLU A 102 -11.40 0.81 13.17
CA GLU A 102 -10.68 2.03 12.78
C GLU A 102 -10.86 2.31 11.28
N MET A 103 -10.90 1.29 10.42
CA MET A 103 -11.20 1.48 8.99
C MET A 103 -12.60 2.06 8.76
N LEU A 104 -13.61 1.59 9.50
CA LEU A 104 -14.97 2.11 9.43
C LEU A 104 -15.03 3.57 9.90
N PHE A 105 -14.40 3.88 11.02
CA PHE A 105 -14.30 5.26 11.51
C PHE A 105 -13.71 6.19 10.43
N ARG A 106 -12.58 5.82 9.82
CA ARG A 106 -11.96 6.62 8.75
C ARG A 106 -12.79 6.67 7.48
N TYR A 107 -13.52 5.60 7.17
CA TYR A 107 -14.46 5.57 6.05
C TYR A 107 -15.58 6.59 6.26
N LYS A 108 -16.23 6.61 7.44
CA LYS A 108 -17.22 7.63 7.80
C LYS A 108 -16.60 9.03 7.70
N ALA A 109 -15.45 9.25 8.32
CA ALA A 109 -14.84 10.58 8.40
C ALA A 109 -14.41 11.17 7.05
N ARG A 110 -13.95 10.33 6.11
CA ARG A 110 -13.52 10.76 4.78
C ARG A 110 -14.69 11.01 3.82
N ASN A 111 -15.75 10.22 3.91
CA ASN A 111 -16.81 10.20 2.89
C ASN A 111 -18.13 10.84 3.38
N TYR A 112 -18.41 10.75 4.68
CA TYR A 112 -19.66 11.18 5.31
C TYR A 112 -19.36 11.95 6.62
N PRO A 113 -18.57 13.03 6.58
CA PRO A 113 -18.21 13.77 7.80
C PRO A 113 -19.43 14.31 8.56
N GLU A 114 -20.59 14.45 7.91
CA GLU A 114 -21.87 14.85 8.51
C GLU A 114 -22.39 13.86 9.55
N VAL A 115 -22.12 12.55 9.41
CA VAL A 115 -22.61 11.51 10.33
C VAL A 115 -21.67 11.24 11.52
N LEU A 116 -20.59 12.03 11.64
CA LEU A 116 -19.72 11.97 12.80
C LEU A 116 -20.33 12.76 13.96
N ASN A 117 -20.36 12.12 15.12
CA ASN A 117 -20.68 12.80 16.37
C ASN A 117 -19.52 13.73 16.82
N SER A 118 -19.72 14.50 17.89
CA SER A 118 -18.74 15.50 18.34
C SER A 118 -17.39 14.89 18.76
N GLU A 119 -17.41 13.74 19.42
CA GLU A 119 -16.20 13.02 19.86
C GLU A 119 -15.45 12.44 18.65
N GLU A 120 -16.18 11.85 17.69
CA GLU A 120 -15.61 11.33 16.45
C GLU A 120 -14.97 12.45 15.60
N ARG A 121 -15.58 13.63 15.56
CA ARG A 121 -15.02 14.81 14.86
C ARG A 121 -13.71 15.27 15.50
N GLU A 122 -13.66 15.31 16.83
CA GLU A 122 -12.44 15.66 17.55
C GLU A 122 -11.34 14.62 17.31
N LYS A 123 -11.68 13.32 17.42
CA LYS A 123 -10.75 12.23 17.11
C LYS A 123 -10.23 12.33 15.67
N TRP A 124 -11.10 12.67 14.71
CA TRP A 124 -10.71 12.81 13.31
C TRP A 124 -9.78 14.02 13.10
N SER A 125 -10.06 15.15 13.73
CA SER A 125 -9.19 16.33 13.70
C SER A 125 -7.78 16.01 14.23
N GLN A 126 -7.71 15.31 15.37
CA GLN A 126 -6.44 14.85 15.95
C GLN A 126 -5.70 13.89 15.01
N HIS A 127 -6.41 12.94 14.38
CA HIS A 127 -5.82 12.05 13.37
C HIS A 127 -5.22 12.82 12.18
N CYS A 128 -5.97 13.79 11.63
CA CYS A 128 -5.50 14.64 10.54
C CYS A 128 -4.28 15.45 10.95
N MET A 129 -4.28 16.04 12.14
CA MET A 129 -3.16 16.81 12.67
C MET A 129 -1.90 15.94 12.84
N ALA A 130 -2.03 14.77 13.45
CA ALA A 130 -0.93 13.83 13.63
C ALA A 130 -0.33 13.38 12.29
N ARG A 131 -1.17 13.17 11.28
CA ARG A 131 -0.74 12.76 9.94
C ARG A 131 -0.06 13.90 9.17
N LEU A 132 -0.68 15.08 9.15
CA LEU A 132 -0.22 16.22 8.34
C LEU A 132 0.95 16.99 8.96
N LEU A 133 1.03 17.08 10.30
CA LEU A 133 2.13 17.75 10.99
C LEU A 133 3.21 16.75 11.45
N GLY A 134 2.78 15.61 12.01
CA GLY A 134 3.69 14.62 12.61
C GLY A 134 4.33 13.65 11.62
N GLY A 135 3.72 13.41 10.46
CA GLY A 135 4.23 12.45 9.48
C GLY A 135 4.21 11.00 9.99
N GLU A 136 3.25 10.66 10.86
CA GLU A 136 3.10 9.31 11.40
C GLU A 136 3.14 8.25 10.30
N ASN A 137 3.66 7.05 10.59
CA ASN A 137 3.75 5.93 9.64
C ASN A 137 4.47 6.25 8.31
N GLY A 138 5.29 7.31 8.28
CA GLY A 138 6.04 7.72 7.10
C GLY A 138 5.23 8.51 6.08
N TYR A 139 4.06 9.05 6.46
CA TYR A 139 3.33 9.97 5.60
C TYR A 139 4.08 11.30 5.43
N LEU A 140 3.88 11.94 4.28
CA LEU A 140 4.42 13.25 3.99
C LEU A 140 3.74 14.31 4.89
N ASN A 141 4.53 14.97 5.73
CA ASN A 141 4.06 16.09 6.54
C ASN A 141 4.30 17.44 5.84
N PHE A 142 3.73 18.51 6.38
CA PHE A 142 3.86 19.85 5.83
C PHE A 142 5.31 20.34 5.70
N ASP A 143 6.18 20.01 6.66
CA ASP A 143 7.59 20.42 6.61
C ASP A 143 8.36 19.76 5.46
N ALA A 144 8.16 18.46 5.25
CA ALA A 144 8.76 17.72 4.15
C ALA A 144 8.15 18.14 2.82
N PHE A 145 6.82 18.26 2.76
CA PHE A 145 6.09 18.73 1.59
C PHE A 145 6.56 20.11 1.13
N ALA A 146 6.74 21.07 2.04
CA ALA A 146 7.20 22.41 1.69
C ALA A 146 8.61 22.40 1.08
N LYS A 147 9.51 21.53 1.58
CA LYS A 147 10.85 21.33 0.99
C LYS A 147 10.77 20.74 -0.41
N ASP A 148 9.94 19.71 -0.59
CA ASP A 148 9.75 19.06 -1.88
C ASP A 148 9.13 20.01 -2.91
N LEU A 149 8.15 20.83 -2.49
CA LEU A 149 7.51 21.83 -3.32
C LEU A 149 8.50 22.92 -3.76
N GLN A 150 9.33 23.41 -2.84
CA GLN A 150 10.39 24.38 -3.15
C GLN A 150 11.43 23.80 -4.11
N ALA A 151 11.86 22.56 -3.90
CA ALA A 151 12.80 21.88 -4.78
C ALA A 151 12.21 21.69 -6.19
N ALA A 152 10.94 21.30 -6.28
CA ALA A 152 10.23 21.16 -7.56
C ALA A 152 10.13 22.51 -8.30
N ALA A 153 9.86 23.60 -7.60
CA ALA A 153 9.73 24.94 -8.20
C ALA A 153 11.04 25.44 -8.85
N GLN A 154 12.21 25.06 -8.33
CA GLN A 154 13.51 25.48 -8.89
C GLN A 154 13.77 24.93 -10.30
N GLY A 155 13.16 23.80 -10.65
CA GLY A 155 13.34 23.13 -11.95
C GLY A 155 12.30 23.51 -13.00
N VAL A 156 11.39 24.44 -12.69
CA VAL A 156 10.24 24.76 -13.53
C VAL A 156 10.34 26.17 -14.09
N GLU A 157 10.11 26.31 -15.40
CA GLU A 157 10.08 27.60 -16.07
C GLU A 157 8.85 28.41 -15.64
N HIS A 158 9.07 29.69 -15.35
CA HIS A 158 7.99 30.62 -14.99
C HIS A 158 6.95 30.73 -16.11
N GLY A 159 5.67 30.75 -15.73
CA GLY A 159 4.55 30.86 -16.67
C GLY A 159 4.20 29.56 -17.41
N SER A 160 4.87 28.45 -17.11
CA SER A 160 4.48 27.13 -17.61
C SER A 160 3.26 26.57 -16.86
N ASP A 161 2.54 25.62 -17.47
CA ASP A 161 1.44 24.89 -16.83
C ASP A 161 1.88 24.21 -15.52
N LYS A 162 3.15 23.80 -15.44
CA LYS A 162 3.73 23.20 -14.23
C LYS A 162 3.90 24.22 -13.11
N ALA A 163 4.26 25.47 -13.43
CA ALA A 163 4.36 26.52 -12.42
C ALA A 163 2.97 26.82 -11.83
N PHE A 164 1.96 26.91 -12.69
CA PHE A 164 0.56 27.07 -12.26
C PHE A 164 0.10 25.91 -11.36
N LEU A 165 0.41 24.66 -11.71
CA LEU A 165 0.06 23.51 -10.87
C LEU A 165 0.74 23.55 -9.50
N LEU A 166 1.98 24.02 -9.40
CA LEU A 166 2.68 24.14 -8.11
C LEU A 166 2.02 25.21 -7.22
N GLU A 167 1.55 26.32 -7.80
CA GLU A 167 0.77 27.34 -7.07
C GLU A 167 -0.55 26.77 -6.56
N GLU A 168 -1.30 26.04 -7.39
CA GLU A 168 -2.56 25.38 -6.98
C GLU A 168 -2.34 24.36 -5.87
N ILE A 169 -1.25 23.58 -5.95
CA ILE A 169 -0.86 22.62 -4.90
C ILE A 169 -0.53 23.35 -3.60
N GLN A 170 0.16 24.50 -3.66
CA GLN A 170 0.44 25.32 -2.48
C GLN A 170 -0.86 25.86 -1.85
N LEU A 171 -1.76 26.43 -2.66
CA LEU A 171 -3.03 26.97 -2.20
C LEU A 171 -3.89 25.88 -1.54
N TYR A 172 -3.91 24.68 -2.12
CA TYR A 172 -4.59 23.55 -1.52
C TYR A 172 -4.00 23.18 -0.16
N ALA A 173 -2.67 23.11 -0.05
CA ALA A 173 -1.98 22.81 1.20
C ALA A 173 -2.32 23.84 2.30
N GLU A 174 -2.35 25.13 1.97
CA GLU A 174 -2.78 26.20 2.88
C GLU A 174 -4.25 26.05 3.29
N SER A 175 -5.12 25.60 2.38
CA SER A 175 -6.55 25.42 2.66
C SER A 175 -6.86 24.29 3.65
N ILE A 176 -5.97 23.29 3.74
CA ILE A 176 -6.14 22.12 4.62
C ILE A 176 -5.25 22.16 5.87
N TYR A 177 -4.55 23.27 6.12
CA TYR A 177 -3.68 23.41 7.28
C TYR A 177 -4.52 23.36 8.59
N PRO A 178 -4.19 22.48 9.56
CA PRO A 178 -4.92 22.40 10.83
C PRO A 178 -4.78 23.69 11.65
N TYR A 179 -5.90 24.24 12.15
CA TYR A 179 -5.94 25.39 13.07
C TYR A 179 -6.12 24.95 14.53
#